data_AF-A0A6G3PYH4-F1
#
_entry.id   AF-A0A6G3PYH4-F1
#
_cell.length_a   1.000
_cell.length_b   1.000
_cell.length_c   1.000
_cell.angle_alpha   90.00
_cell.angle_beta   90.00
_cell.angle_gamma   90.00
#
_symmetry.space_group_name_H-M   'P 1'
#
loop_
_entity.id
_entity.type
_entity.pdbx_description
1 polymer ?
#
loop_
_entity_poly.entity_id
_entity_poly.type
_entity_poly.pdbx_seq_one_letter_code
_entity_poly.pdbx_strand_id
1 'polypeptide(L)' 'AQAGTAARAGARTAASYDAYASGESAARGAVSGWVKKGGFEYSEGGGADVTVTVSLKVPSIVPGLDDWEATRSSTMPRE' A
#
# COMPACT_ATOMS: atom_id res chain seq x y z
N ALA A 1 -10.00 -0.18 5.44
CA ALA A 1 -9.16 1.00 5.11
C ALA A 1 -8.39 0.74 3.81
N GLN A 2 -8.28 1.73 2.93
CA GLN A 2 -7.62 1.55 1.61
C GLN A 2 -6.15 1.13 1.74
N ALA A 3 -5.41 1.64 2.73
CA ALA A 3 -4.03 1.25 3.01
C ALA A 3 -3.89 -0.27 3.22
N GLY A 4 -4.81 -0.89 3.95
CA GLY A 4 -4.80 -2.34 4.18
C GLY A 4 -5.20 -3.18 2.96
N THR A 5 -5.90 -2.59 1.99
CA THR A 5 -6.21 -3.27 0.72
C THR A 5 -5.01 -3.18 -0.21
N ALA A 6 -4.40 -2.00 -0.30
CA ALA A 6 -3.16 -1.76 -1.04
C ALA A 6 -2.00 -2.62 -0.51
N ALA A 7 -1.80 -2.70 0.80
CA ALA A 7 -0.75 -3.53 1.40
C ALA A 7 -0.92 -5.02 1.05
N ARG A 8 -2.15 -5.54 1.08
CA ARG A 8 -2.42 -6.94 0.69
C ARG A 8 -2.24 -7.18 -0.81
N ALA A 9 -2.73 -6.26 -1.65
CA ALA A 9 -2.57 -6.35 -3.10
C ALA A 9 -1.09 -6.30 -3.51
N GLY A 10 -0.33 -5.40 -2.88
CA GLY A 10 1.11 -5.29 -3.06
C GLY A 10 1.83 -6.54 -2.58
N ALA A 11 1.55 -7.02 -1.36
CA ALA A 11 2.17 -8.22 -0.81
C ALA A 11 1.92 -9.45 -1.69
N ARG A 12 0.69 -9.67 -2.15
CA ARG A 12 0.36 -10.80 -3.04
C ARG A 12 1.15 -10.76 -4.34
N THR A 13 1.25 -9.59 -4.94
CA THR A 13 1.93 -9.41 -6.23
C THR A 13 3.45 -9.52 -6.05
N ALA A 14 4.02 -8.88 -5.04
CA ALA A 14 5.45 -8.93 -4.74
C ALA A 14 5.93 -10.31 -4.24
N ALA A 15 5.01 -11.10 -3.69
CA ALA A 15 5.27 -12.48 -3.29
C ALA A 15 5.19 -13.49 -4.44
N SER A 16 4.59 -13.13 -5.59
CA SER A 16 4.40 -14.07 -6.71
C SER A 16 5.59 -14.04 -7.69
N TYR A 17 6.15 -15.19 -8.06
CA TYR A 17 7.18 -15.26 -9.12
C TYR A 17 6.64 -14.96 -10.52
N ASP A 18 5.36 -15.26 -10.78
CA ASP A 18 4.71 -15.09 -12.08
C ASP A 18 4.03 -13.71 -12.25
N ALA A 19 4.26 -12.76 -11.33
CA ALA A 19 3.64 -11.46 -11.41
C ALA A 19 4.14 -10.66 -12.62
N TYR A 20 3.20 -10.24 -13.48
CA TYR A 20 3.48 -9.37 -14.63
C TYR A 20 3.64 -7.88 -14.27
N ALA A 21 3.42 -7.50 -13.01
CA ALA A 21 3.51 -6.12 -12.51
C ALA A 21 4.21 -6.09 -11.14
N SER A 22 4.74 -4.94 -10.74
CA SER A 22 5.35 -4.78 -9.42
C SER A 22 4.30 -4.70 -8.30
N GLY A 23 4.71 -5.06 -7.08
CA GLY A 23 3.88 -4.89 -5.88
C GLY A 23 3.42 -3.44 -5.68
N GLU A 24 4.28 -2.45 -5.99
CA GLU A 24 3.91 -1.04 -5.92
C GLU A 24 2.79 -0.70 -6.91
N SER A 25 2.87 -1.16 -8.16
CA SER A 25 1.82 -0.90 -9.16
C SER A 25 0.49 -1.53 -8.75
N ALA A 26 0.49 -2.75 -8.22
CA ALA A 26 -0.70 -3.41 -7.71
C ALA A 26 -1.29 -2.68 -6.49
N ALA A 27 -0.44 -2.27 -5.54
CA ALA A 27 -0.84 -1.49 -4.37
C ALA A 27 -1.46 -0.15 -4.79
N ARG A 28 -0.84 0.58 -5.73
CA ARG A 28 -1.41 1.81 -6.30
C ARG A 28 -2.70 1.57 -7.07
N GLY A 29 -2.87 0.42 -7.73
CA GLY A 29 -4.13 0.06 -8.39
C GLY A 29 -5.30 -0.08 -7.42
N ALA A 30 -5.01 -0.52 -6.20
CA ALA A 30 -6.01 -0.77 -5.15
C ALA A 30 -6.46 0.48 -4.37
N VAL A 31 -5.84 1.64 -4.58
CA VAL A 31 -6.25 2.93 -3.97
C VAL A 31 -6.97 3.82 -4.98
N SER A 32 -8.02 4.50 -4.52
CA SER A 32 -8.76 5.46 -5.34
C SER A 32 -7.93 6.70 -5.67
N GLY A 33 -8.21 7.35 -6.81
CA GLY A 33 -7.39 8.44 -7.35
C GLY A 33 -7.20 9.67 -6.44
N TRP A 34 -8.14 9.97 -5.55
CA TRP A 34 -8.03 11.12 -4.63
C TRP A 34 -6.93 10.93 -3.57
N VAL A 35 -6.72 9.70 -3.11
CA VAL A 35 -5.63 9.36 -2.17
C VAL A 35 -4.26 9.41 -2.85
N LYS A 36 -4.19 9.05 -4.14
CA LYS A 36 -2.92 9.14 -4.90
C LYS A 36 -2.37 10.56 -4.97
N LYS A 37 -3.24 11.57 -4.92
CA LYS A 37 -2.85 12.98 -4.90
C LYS A 37 -2.48 13.49 -3.50
N GLY A 38 -3.03 12.87 -2.44
CA GLY A 38 -2.79 13.26 -1.06
C GLY A 38 -1.43 12.81 -0.51
N GLY A 39 -0.96 11.65 -0.98
CA GLY A 39 0.33 11.07 -0.60
C GLY A 39 0.20 9.54 -0.55
N PHE A 40 1.07 8.87 -1.29
CA PHE A 40 1.16 7.41 -1.32
C PHE A 40 2.63 7.03 -1.14
N GLU A 41 2.90 6.29 -0.07
CA GLU A 41 4.21 5.71 0.19
C GLU A 41 4.10 4.19 0.23
N TYR A 42 5.10 3.56 -0.38
CA TYR A 42 5.21 2.12 -0.49
C TYR A 42 6.59 1.71 -0.01
N SER A 43 6.62 0.70 0.84
CA SER A 43 7.85 -0.01 1.17
C SER A 43 7.60 -1.50 1.10
N GLU A 44 8.57 -2.22 0.53
CA GLU A 44 8.61 -3.67 0.52
C GLU A 44 9.92 -4.16 1.11
N GLY A 45 9.88 -5.32 1.74
CA GLY A 45 11.07 -5.97 2.26
C GLY A 45 10.81 -7.44 2.55
N GLY A 46 11.90 -8.16 2.80
CA GLY A 46 11.87 -9.59 3.11
C GLY A 46 12.37 -10.48 1.98
N GLY A 47 12.41 -11.78 2.28
CA GLY A 47 12.99 -12.82 1.44
C GLY A 47 11.97 -13.92 1.15
N ALA A 48 12.00 -15.00 1.94
CA ALA A 48 11.00 -16.07 1.86
C ALA A 48 9.59 -15.58 2.22
N ASP A 49 9.49 -14.57 3.10
CA ASP A 49 8.26 -13.86 3.39
C ASP A 49 8.41 -12.41 2.93
N VAL A 50 7.50 -11.97 2.06
CA VAL A 50 7.44 -10.61 1.55
C VAL A 50 6.48 -9.80 2.39
N THR A 51 6.98 -8.72 2.98
CA THR A 51 6.19 -7.75 3.74
C THR A 51 6.07 -6.45 2.96
N VAL A 52 4.84 -6.00 2.75
CA VAL A 52 4.53 -4.74 2.10
C VAL A 52 3.84 -3.82 3.08
N THR A 53 4.35 -2.60 3.22
CA THR A 53 3.76 -1.53 4.01
C THR A 53 3.35 -0.38 3.10
N VAL A 54 2.12 0.09 3.29
CA VAL A 54 1.54 1.21 2.55
C VAL A 54 1.10 2.28 3.54
N SER A 55 1.59 3.50 3.33
CA SER A 55 1.15 4.71 4.04
C SER A 55 0.40 5.62 3.08
N LEU A 56 -0.76 6.11 3.54
CA LEU A 56 -1.60 7.02 2.78
C LEU A 56 -1.81 8.29 3.59
N LYS A 57 -1.54 9.44 2.98
CA LYS A 57 -1.86 10.74 3.58
C LYS A 57 -3.30 11.10 3.26
N VAL A 58 -4.11 11.27 4.30
CA VAL A 58 -5.51 11.64 4.18
C VAL A 58 -5.65 13.13 4.50
N PRO A 59 -6.01 13.97 3.52
CA PRO A 59 -6.26 15.38 3.77
C PRO A 59 -7.45 15.55 4.73
N SER A 60 -7.30 16.40 5.73
CA SER A 60 -8.41 16.71 6.63
C SER A 60 -9.47 17.53 5.91
N ILE A 61 -10.74 17.10 5.98
CA ILE A 61 -11.88 17.87 5.47
C ILE A 61 -12.48 18.77 6.58
N VAL A 62 -12.03 18.60 7.83
CA VAL A 62 -12.51 19.36 8.98
C VAL A 62 -11.61 20.57 9.20
N PRO A 63 -12.15 21.81 9.15
CA PRO A 63 -11.39 23.01 9.44
C PRO A 63 -10.78 22.98 10.85
N GLY A 64 -9.48 23.24 10.96
CA GLY A 64 -8.76 23.28 12.24
C GLY A 64 -8.15 21.93 12.69
N LEU A 65 -8.25 20.87 11.90
CA LEU A 65 -7.52 19.61 12.12
C LEU A 65 -6.41 19.42 11.08
N ASP A 66 -5.28 18.92 11.55
CA ASP A 66 -4.15 18.54 10.70
C ASP A 66 -4.47 17.31 9.83
N ASP A 67 -3.74 17.18 8.72
CA ASP A 67 -3.72 15.96 7.92
C ASP A 67 -3.24 14.77 8.76
N TRP A 68 -3.71 13.57 8.43
CA TRP A 68 -3.31 12.36 9.14
C TRP A 68 -2.86 11.24 8.21
N GLU A 69 -2.03 10.35 8.73
CA GLU A 69 -1.43 9.23 7.99
C GLU A 69 -2.10 7.90 8.36
N ALA A 70 -2.43 7.12 7.35
CA ALA A 70 -2.97 5.77 7.48
C ALA A 70 -1.96 4.73 7.00
N THR A 71 -1.26 4.09 7.94
CA THR A 71 -0.20 3.11 7.64
C THR A 71 -0.65 1.68 7.93
N ARG A 72 -0.48 0.78 6.97
CA ARG A 72 -0.85 -0.64 7.10
C ARG A 72 0.18 -1.54 6.42
N SER A 73 0.39 -2.71 7.00
CA SER A 73 1.32 -3.71 6.50
C SER A 73 0.63 -5.05 6.24
N SER A 74 1.16 -5.83 5.31
CA SER A 74 0.75 -7.20 5.03
C SER A 74 1.96 -8.04 4.65
N THR A 75 2.03 -9.25 5.20
CA THR A 75 3.09 -10.23 4.90
C THR A 75 2.51 -11.44 4.21
N MET A 76 3.19 -11.94 3.18
CA MET A 76 2.83 -13.17 2.47
C MET A 76 4.09 -14.00 2.18
N PRO A 77 4.00 -15.34 2.24
CA PRO A 77 5.09 -16.20 1.80
C PRO A 77 5.29 -16.06 0.29
N ARG A 78 6.54 -16.12 -0.16
CA ARG A 78 6.91 -16.01 -1.57
C ARG A 78 6.65 -17.33 -2.28
N GLU A 79 5.90 -17.29 -3.37
CA GLU A 79 5.42 -18.45 -4.12
C GLU A 79 5.40 -18.24 -5.63
#